data_AF-A0A831PI23-F1
#
_entry.id   AF-A0A831PI23-F1
#
_cell.length_a   1.000
_cell.length_b   1.000
_cell.length_c   1.000
_cell.angle_alpha   90.00
_cell.angle_beta   90.00
_cell.angle_gamma   90.00
#
_symmetry.space_group_name_H-M   'P 1'
#
loop_
_entity.id
_entity.type
_entity.pdbx_description
1 polymer ?
#
loop_
_entity_poly.entity_id
_entity_poly.type
_entity_poly.pdbx_seq_one_letter_code
_entity_poly.pdbx_strand_id
1 'polypeptide(L)'
;MSILNSKIPDGPLSEKWTRHKENIKVVSPANKRKLEVIVVGTGLGGASAAASLAELGYNVKAFCYQDSPRRAHSIAAQGGINAAKNYQNDNDSVFRLFYDTIKGGDYRAREANV
;
A
#
# COMPACT_ATOMS: atom_id res chain seq x y z
N MET A 1 29.32 -4.11 10.42
CA MET A 1 27.87 -4.28 10.16
C MET A 1 27.38 -3.07 9.40
N SER A 2 26.62 -3.23 8.32
CA SER A 2 25.96 -2.10 7.67
C SER A 2 24.81 -1.61 8.56
N ILE A 3 24.71 -0.30 8.75
CA ILE A 3 23.56 0.31 9.44
C ILE A 3 22.40 0.32 8.45
N LEU A 4 21.30 -0.37 8.78
CA LEU A 4 20.09 -0.36 7.97
C LEU A 4 19.33 0.94 8.26
N ASN A 5 19.21 1.81 7.25
CA ASN A 5 18.36 2.99 7.31
C ASN A 5 17.01 2.67 6.68
N SER A 6 15.98 2.60 7.51
CA SER A 6 14.63 2.22 7.11
C SER A 6 13.77 3.37 6.57
N LYS A 7 14.23 4.63 6.64
CA LYS A 7 13.53 5.81 6.10
C LYS A 7 12.07 5.96 6.58
N ILE A 8 11.81 5.56 7.82
CA ILE A 8 10.51 5.72 8.47
C ILE A 8 10.18 7.22 8.57
N PRO A 9 8.94 7.65 8.26
CA PRO A 9 8.54 9.04 8.50
C PRO A 9 8.60 9.41 9.98
N ASP A 10 9.00 10.65 10.29
CA ASP A 10 9.11 11.12 11.67
C ASP A 10 7.75 11.38 12.35
N GLY A 11 7.77 11.48 13.68
CA GLY A 11 6.61 11.85 14.49
C GLY A 11 5.85 10.68 15.14
N PRO A 12 4.82 10.98 15.98
CA PRO A 12 4.03 9.99 16.70
C PRO A 12 3.31 9.02 15.77
N LEU A 13 3.20 7.74 16.14
CA LEU A 13 2.59 6.69 15.30
C LEU A 13 1.18 7.05 14.81
N SER A 14 0.35 7.63 15.68
CA SER A 14 -1.03 8.04 15.38
C SER A 14 -1.14 9.09 14.26
N GLU A 15 -0.11 9.92 14.09
CA GLU A 15 -0.10 11.03 13.13
C GLU A 15 0.90 10.82 11.98
N LYS A 16 1.84 9.88 12.14
CA LYS A 16 3.02 9.68 11.29
C LYS A 16 2.70 9.68 9.81
N TRP A 17 1.73 8.88 9.39
CA TRP A 17 1.36 8.74 7.97
C TRP A 17 0.53 9.92 7.45
N THR A 18 -0.29 10.54 8.29
CA THR A 18 -1.02 11.77 7.94
C THR A 18 -0.02 12.89 7.66
N ARG A 19 0.90 13.13 8.60
CA ARG A 19 1.98 14.12 8.46
C ARG A 19 2.88 13.82 7.27
N HIS A 20 3.21 12.54 7.03
CA HIS A 20 4.01 12.16 5.87
C HIS A 20 3.33 12.55 4.56
N LYS A 21 2.03 12.22 4.41
CA LYS A 21 1.26 12.56 3.20
C LYS A 21 1.13 14.08 3.00
N GLU A 22 0.97 14.85 4.06
CA GLU A 22 0.88 16.31 3.99
C GLU A 22 2.18 16.96 3.50
N ASN A 23 3.33 16.36 3.85
CA ASN A 23 4.65 16.92 3.57
C ASN A 23 5.37 16.24 2.39
N ILE A 24 4.76 15.23 1.77
CA ILE A 24 5.40 14.49 0.68
C ILE A 24 5.50 15.37 -0.57
N LYS A 25 6.67 15.33 -1.22
CA LYS A 25 6.88 16.02 -2.50
C LYS A 25 6.12 15.26 -3.58
N VAL A 26 5.14 15.93 -4.20
CA VAL A 26 4.34 15.36 -5.29
C VAL A 26 4.92 15.69 -6.65
N VAL A 27 4.69 14.81 -7.63
CA VAL A 27 5.05 15.04 -9.03
C VAL A 27 3.95 15.83 -9.72
N SER A 28 4.30 16.95 -10.35
CA SER A 28 3.34 17.76 -11.10
C SER A 28 2.77 16.99 -12.30
N PRO A 29 1.49 17.22 -12.69
CA PRO A 29 0.86 16.50 -13.79
C PRO A 29 1.67 16.52 -15.10
N ALA A 30 2.27 17.66 -15.44
CA ALA A 30 3.10 17.81 -16.65
C ALA A 30 4.37 16.94 -16.66
N ASN A 31 4.86 16.54 -15.48
CA ASN A 31 6.06 15.72 -15.35
C ASN A 31 5.76 14.22 -15.24
N LYS A 32 4.53 13.82 -14.89
CA LYS A 32 4.19 12.40 -14.72
C LYS A 32 4.44 11.57 -15.98
N ARG A 33 4.09 12.10 -17.16
CA ARG A 33 4.31 11.42 -18.46
C ARG A 33 5.78 11.29 -18.86
N LYS A 34 6.69 12.00 -18.19
CA LYS A 34 8.14 11.89 -18.41
C LYS A 34 8.76 10.77 -17.58
N LEU A 35 8.01 10.23 -16.61
CA LEU A 35 8.47 9.19 -15.72
C LEU A 35 7.87 7.85 -16.15
N GLU A 36 8.74 6.86 -16.25
CA GLU A 36 8.36 5.48 -16.50
C GLU A 36 8.39 4.72 -15.18
N VAL A 37 7.32 3.99 -14.87
CA VAL A 37 7.21 3.15 -13.70
C VAL A 37 7.16 1.69 -14.12
N ILE A 38 8.09 0.90 -13.60
CA ILE A 38 8.13 -0.54 -13.79
C ILE A 38 7.45 -1.19 -12.57
N VAL A 39 6.42 -1.97 -12.83
CA VAL A 39 5.74 -2.79 -11.82
C VAL A 39 6.04 -4.26 -12.09
N VAL A 40 6.66 -4.92 -11.11
CA VAL A 40 7.00 -6.35 -11.19
C VAL A 40 6.01 -7.14 -10.33
N GLY A 41 5.24 -8.01 -10.99
CA GLY A 41 4.15 -8.77 -10.40
C GLY A 41 2.78 -8.22 -10.79
N THR A 42 1.88 -9.11 -11.18
CA THR A 42 0.50 -8.78 -11.62
C THR A 42 -0.57 -9.38 -10.71
N GLY A 43 -0.20 -9.77 -9.49
CA GLY A 43 -1.18 -10.03 -8.43
C GLY A 43 -1.89 -8.76 -7.98
N LEU A 44 -2.85 -8.87 -7.04
CA LEU A 44 -3.68 -7.75 -6.61
C LEU A 44 -2.88 -6.48 -6.29
N GLY A 45 -1.80 -6.58 -5.50
CA GLY A 45 -0.96 -5.42 -5.16
C GLY A 45 -0.30 -4.76 -6.38
N GLY A 46 0.29 -5.55 -7.28
CA GLY A 46 0.96 -5.02 -8.48
C GLY A 46 -0.02 -4.49 -9.51
N ALA A 47 -1.13 -5.20 -9.75
CA ALA A 47 -2.19 -4.76 -10.65
C ALA A 47 -2.86 -3.45 -10.15
N SER A 48 -3.17 -3.36 -8.85
CA SER A 48 -3.72 -2.13 -8.25
C SER A 48 -2.73 -0.97 -8.34
N ALA A 49 -1.45 -1.19 -8.03
CA ALA A 49 -0.43 -0.16 -8.17
C ALA A 49 -0.29 0.32 -9.62
N ALA A 50 -0.24 -0.61 -10.57
CA ALA A 50 -0.13 -0.29 -12.00
C ALA A 50 -1.34 0.52 -12.48
N ALA A 51 -2.55 0.10 -12.13
CA ALA A 51 -3.79 0.79 -12.50
C ALA A 51 -3.86 2.21 -11.92
N SER A 52 -3.65 2.36 -10.61
CA SER A 52 -3.70 3.67 -9.96
C SER A 52 -2.62 4.63 -10.48
N LEU A 53 -1.41 4.15 -10.76
CA LEU A 53 -0.34 4.98 -11.34
C LEU A 53 -0.64 5.34 -12.80
N ALA A 54 -1.17 4.41 -13.60
CA ALA A 54 -1.58 4.72 -14.96
C ALA A 54 -2.71 5.77 -14.98
N GLU A 55 -3.71 5.64 -14.09
CA GLU A 55 -4.80 6.61 -13.92
C GLU A 55 -4.28 8.01 -13.55
N LEU A 56 -3.24 8.08 -12.72
CA LEU A 56 -2.57 9.34 -12.38
C LEU A 56 -1.82 9.98 -13.56
N GLY A 57 -1.61 9.26 -14.67
CA GLY A 57 -0.97 9.74 -15.89
C GLY A 57 0.51 9.36 -16.05
N TYR A 58 1.00 8.37 -15.31
CA TYR A 58 2.34 7.82 -15.49
C TYR A 58 2.40 6.81 -16.63
N ASN A 59 3.58 6.66 -17.26
CA ASN A 59 3.83 5.56 -18.19
C ASN A 59 4.17 4.31 -17.38
N VAL A 60 3.28 3.32 -17.34
CA VAL A 60 3.46 2.11 -16.52
C VAL A 60 3.75 0.90 -17.39
N LYS A 61 4.83 0.18 -17.08
CA LYS A 61 5.14 -1.13 -17.65
C LYS A 61 4.95 -2.20 -16.58
N ALA A 62 3.97 -3.07 -16.78
CA ALA A 62 3.69 -4.17 -15.86
C ALA A 62 4.28 -5.49 -16.39
N PHE A 63 5.06 -6.16 -15.56
CA PHE A 63 5.70 -7.44 -15.88
C PHE A 63 5.21 -8.53 -14.95
N CYS A 64 5.04 -9.73 -15.49
CA CYS A 64 4.79 -10.92 -14.69
C CYS A 64 5.63 -12.08 -15.20
N TYR A 65 6.04 -12.95 -14.28
CA TYR A 65 6.76 -14.17 -14.61
C TYR A 65 5.82 -15.30 -15.06
N GLN A 66 4.56 -15.25 -14.63
CA GLN A 66 3.56 -16.27 -14.92
C GLN A 66 3.13 -16.23 -16.39
N ASP A 67 2.75 -17.40 -16.94
CA ASP A 67 2.18 -17.52 -18.31
C ASP A 67 0.98 -16.61 -18.57
N SER A 68 0.28 -16.19 -17.52
CA SER A 68 -0.78 -15.20 -17.61
C SER A 68 -0.78 -14.27 -16.40
N PRO A 69 -1.07 -12.97 -16.58
CA PRO A 69 -1.25 -12.02 -15.49
C PRO A 69 -2.32 -12.43 -14.46
N ARG A 70 -3.22 -13.35 -14.81
CA ARG A 70 -4.29 -13.84 -13.93
C ARG A 70 -3.88 -15.00 -13.02
N ARG A 71 -2.65 -15.50 -13.10
CA ARG A 71 -2.17 -16.66 -12.31
C ARG A 71 -1.33 -16.29 -11.08
N ALA A 72 -1.40 -15.05 -10.62
CA ALA A 72 -0.85 -14.70 -9.32
C ALA A 72 -1.66 -15.38 -8.20
N HIS A 73 -1.01 -15.74 -7.09
CA HIS A 73 -1.65 -16.45 -5.96
C HIS A 73 -2.88 -15.71 -5.40
N SER A 74 -2.92 -14.39 -5.54
CA SER A 74 -4.07 -13.58 -5.12
C SER A 74 -5.40 -13.98 -5.77
N ILE A 75 -5.40 -14.73 -6.88
CA ILE A 75 -6.62 -15.28 -7.49
C ILE A 75 -7.32 -16.33 -6.59
N ALA A 76 -6.57 -16.97 -5.71
CA ALA A 76 -7.06 -18.03 -4.83
C ALA A 76 -7.64 -17.49 -3.51
N ALA A 77 -7.69 -16.16 -3.31
CA ALA A 77 -8.29 -15.57 -2.13
C ALA A 77 -9.80 -15.85 -2.08
N GLN A 78 -10.31 -16.29 -0.93
CA GLN A 78 -11.71 -16.70 -0.76
C GLN A 78 -12.45 -15.91 0.31
N GLY A 79 -11.83 -15.64 1.47
CA GLY A 79 -12.52 -15.10 2.64
C GLY A 79 -13.07 -13.69 2.47
N GLY A 80 -12.21 -12.74 2.10
CA GLY A 80 -12.60 -11.34 1.92
C GLY A 80 -11.46 -10.36 2.11
N ILE A 81 -11.79 -9.06 2.13
CA ILE A 81 -10.87 -7.97 2.43
C ILE A 81 -11.39 -7.19 3.64
N ASN A 82 -10.54 -7.02 4.65
CA ASN A 82 -10.88 -6.25 5.85
C ASN A 82 -10.89 -4.76 5.53
N ALA A 83 -11.92 -4.04 5.97
CA ALA A 83 -12.00 -2.59 5.86
C ALA A 83 -12.88 -2.03 6.97
N ALA A 84 -12.45 -0.92 7.58
CA ALA A 84 -13.24 -0.20 8.56
C ALA A 84 -14.34 0.61 7.84
N LYS A 85 -15.48 -0.02 7.58
CA LYS A 85 -16.60 0.61 6.85
C LYS A 85 -17.61 1.30 7.76
N ASN A 86 -17.70 0.86 9.02
CA ASN A 86 -18.62 1.36 10.02
C ASN A 86 -20.08 1.41 9.51
N TYR A 87 -20.63 0.26 9.15
CA TYR A 87 -22.05 0.17 8.83
C TYR A 87 -22.90 0.57 10.05
N GLN A 88 -24.18 0.87 9.80
CA GLN A 88 -25.08 1.28 10.87
C GLN A 88 -25.09 0.23 11.99
N ASN A 89 -24.74 0.67 13.20
CA ASN A 89 -24.62 -0.13 14.42
C ASN A 89 -23.38 -1.06 14.52
N ASP A 90 -22.41 -1.02 13.60
CA ASP A 90 -21.15 -1.78 13.74
C ASP A 90 -20.20 -1.16 14.77
N ASN A 91 -20.29 0.17 14.97
CA ASN A 91 -19.36 0.95 15.79
C ASN A 91 -17.89 0.72 15.38
N ASP A 92 -17.65 0.42 14.10
CA ASP A 92 -16.32 0.10 13.60
C ASP A 92 -15.50 1.39 13.40
N SER A 93 -14.18 1.27 13.48
CA SER A 93 -13.28 2.40 13.32
C SER A 93 -11.93 1.96 12.80
N VAL A 94 -11.24 2.87 12.12
CA VAL A 94 -9.83 2.69 11.72
C VAL A 94 -8.98 2.32 12.94
N PHE A 95 -9.22 2.95 14.09
CA PHE A 95 -8.50 2.62 15.32
C PHE A 95 -8.62 1.14 15.70
N ARG A 96 -9.85 0.59 15.72
CA ARG A 96 -10.08 -0.83 16.07
C ARG A 96 -9.39 -1.78 15.09
N LEU A 97 -9.53 -1.53 13.78
CA LEU A 97 -8.85 -2.30 12.75
C LEU A 97 -7.33 -2.35 12.97
N PHE A 98 -6.71 -1.20 13.27
CA PHE A 98 -5.27 -1.12 13.52
C PHE A 98 -4.87 -1.77 14.84
N TYR A 99 -5.63 -1.57 15.92
CA TYR A 99 -5.39 -2.19 17.22
C TYR A 99 -5.38 -3.72 17.11
N ASP A 100 -6.39 -4.30 16.45
CA ASP A 100 -6.49 -5.74 16.24
C ASP A 100 -5.40 -6.26 15.31
N THR A 101 -4.97 -5.48 14.32
CA THR A 101 -3.85 -5.85 13.43
C THR A 101 -2.53 -5.93 14.19
N ILE A 102 -2.24 -4.96 15.06
CA ILE A 102 -1.02 -4.94 15.88
C ILE A 102 -1.03 -6.11 16.87
N LYS A 103 -2.14 -6.28 17.60
CA LYS A 103 -2.31 -7.38 18.54
C LYS A 103 -2.23 -8.74 17.86
N GLY A 104 -2.91 -8.92 16.73
CA GLY A 104 -2.90 -10.16 15.94
C GLY A 104 -1.53 -10.47 15.32
N GLY A 105 -0.73 -9.45 15.06
CA GLY A 105 0.67 -9.58 14.64
C GLY A 105 1.66 -9.81 15.78
N ASP A 106 1.20 -10.13 16.99
CA ASP A 106 2.03 -10.34 18.18
C ASP A 106 2.93 -9.13 18.51
N TYR A 107 2.47 -7.92 18.18
CA TYR A 107 3.27 -6.68 18.31
C TYR A 107 4.61 -6.73 17.56
N ARG A 108 4.68 -7.56 16.52
CA ARG A 108 5.83 -7.71 15.60
C ARG A 108 5.52 -7.19 14.20
N ALA A 109 4.29 -6.71 13.98
CA ALA A 109 3.99 -5.90 12.82
C ALA A 109 4.96 -4.71 12.82
N ARG A 110 5.45 -4.29 11.67
CA ARG A 110 6.27 -3.08 11.63
C ARG A 110 5.31 -1.89 11.57
N GLU A 111 4.98 -1.30 12.72
CA GLU A 111 3.86 -0.35 12.83
C GLU A 111 4.22 1.03 12.27
N ALA A 112 5.48 1.42 12.46
CA ALA A 112 6.06 2.63 11.90
C ALA A 112 6.91 2.36 10.67
N ASN A 113 7.45 1.14 10.59
CA ASN A 113 8.42 0.73 9.59
C ASN A 113 7.77 -0.19 8.57
N VAL A 114 8.30 -0.30 7.37
CA VAL A 114 8.02 -1.49 6.53
C VAL A 114 9.20 -2.42 6.63
#